data_AF-A0A7L3T908-F1
#
_entry.id   AF-A0A7L3T908-F1
#
_cell.length_a   1.000
_cell.length_b   1.000
_cell.length_c   1.000
_cell.angle_alpha   90.00
_cell.angle_beta   90.00
_cell.angle_gamma   90.00
#
_symmetry.space_group_name_H-M   'P 1'
#
loop_
_entity.id
_entity.type
_entity.pdbx_description
1 polymer ?
#
loop_
_entity_poly.entity_id
_entity_poly.type
_entity_poly.pdbx_seq_one_letter_code
_entity_poly.pdbx_strand_id
1 'polypeptide(L)'
;QCDLTGWWENELGSKMHVDAVDSQGNFTGEYYTAVSSAQKPIEPSPLLGSQHLDEDGQCTFGFTVNWKFSDSTAVFAGQCFAGDGGEDVLQSIWLLREKVDSLPSDWKATR
;
A
#
# COMPACT_ATOMS: atom_id res chain seq x y z
N GLN A 1 -19.30 4.79 -1.36
CA GLN A 1 -19.12 3.42 -0.87
C GLN A 1 -17.72 3.05 -1.29
N CYS A 2 -16.79 3.03 -0.36
CA CYS A 2 -15.40 2.83 -0.73
C CYS A 2 -15.14 1.37 -1.06
N ASP A 3 -14.80 1.15 -2.32
CA ASP A 3 -14.27 -0.09 -2.85
C ASP A 3 -12.82 0.18 -3.26
N LEU A 4 -11.86 -0.48 -2.63
CA LEU A 4 -10.45 -0.31 -2.99
C LEU A 4 -10.16 -0.81 -4.41
N THR A 5 -11.03 -1.61 -5.02
CA THR A 5 -10.83 -2.18 -6.37
C THR A 5 -10.61 -1.07 -7.40
N GLY A 6 -9.55 -1.19 -8.20
CA GLY A 6 -9.23 -0.27 -9.29
C GLY A 6 -7.93 0.50 -9.07
N TRP A 7 -7.83 1.65 -9.74
CA TRP A 7 -6.60 2.47 -9.78
C TRP A 7 -6.63 3.61 -8.78
N TRP A 8 -5.52 3.76 -8.06
CA TRP A 8 -5.26 4.84 -7.12
C TRP A 8 -3.92 5.51 -7.44
N GLU A 9 -3.83 6.80 -7.12
CA GLU A 9 -2.60 7.59 -7.26
C GLU A 9 -2.42 8.44 -6.01
N ASN A 10 -1.17 8.52 -5.52
CA ASN A 10 -0.84 9.37 -4.37
C ASN A 10 -0.14 10.67 -4.79
N GLU A 11 0.09 11.56 -3.84
CA GLU A 11 0.71 12.87 -4.01
C GLU A 11 2.18 12.83 -4.47
N LEU A 12 2.84 11.66 -4.35
CA LEU A 12 4.19 11.44 -4.85
C LEU A 12 4.20 10.94 -6.31
N GLY A 13 3.03 10.71 -6.91
CA GLY A 13 2.87 10.16 -8.25
C GLY A 13 2.97 8.63 -8.32
N SER A 14 3.06 7.94 -7.18
CA SER A 14 2.99 6.48 -7.13
C SER A 14 1.56 6.02 -7.42
N LYS A 15 1.43 4.91 -8.14
CA LYS A 15 0.13 4.33 -8.50
C LYS A 15 -0.04 2.95 -7.90
N MET A 16 -1.28 2.58 -7.64
CA MET A 16 -1.66 1.28 -7.12
C MET A 16 -2.85 0.76 -7.92
N HIS A 17 -2.78 -0.48 -8.38
CA HIS A 17 -3.93 -1.21 -8.89
C HIS A 17 -4.30 -2.29 -7.88
N VAL A 18 -5.56 -2.31 -7.45
CA VAL A 18 -6.12 -3.33 -6.56
C VAL A 18 -7.08 -4.17 -7.38
N ASP A 19 -6.87 -5.48 -7.35
CA ASP A 19 -7.78 -6.45 -7.96
C ASP A 19 -9.09 -6.56 -7.16
N ALA A 20 -10.04 -7.37 -7.63
CA ALA A 20 -11.31 -7.55 -6.93
C ALA A 20 -11.11 -8.00 -5.47
N VAL A 21 -11.75 -7.28 -4.54
CA VAL A 21 -11.81 -7.64 -3.13
C VAL A 21 -12.72 -8.87 -2.95
N ASP A 22 -12.23 -9.89 -2.25
CA ASP A 22 -13.00 -11.11 -2.00
C ASP A 22 -14.06 -10.94 -0.90
N SER A 23 -14.89 -11.97 -0.69
CA SER A 23 -15.96 -11.94 0.32
C SER A 23 -15.45 -11.91 1.77
N GLN A 24 -14.14 -12.05 1.99
CA GLN A 24 -13.49 -11.93 3.29
C GLN A 24 -12.76 -10.59 3.43
N GLY A 25 -12.81 -9.72 2.41
CA GLY A 25 -12.13 -8.44 2.38
C GLY A 25 -10.67 -8.51 1.94
N ASN A 26 -10.15 -9.67 1.52
CA ASN A 26 -8.78 -9.77 1.04
C ASN A 26 -8.66 -9.30 -0.40
N PHE A 27 -7.50 -8.76 -0.76
CA PHE A 27 -7.19 -8.33 -2.12
C PHE A 27 -5.72 -8.48 -2.47
N THR A 28 -5.45 -8.65 -3.75
CA THR A 28 -4.11 -8.55 -4.36
C THR A 28 -4.03 -7.33 -5.26
N GLY A 29 -2.83 -7.03 -5.74
CA GLY A 29 -2.65 -6.02 -6.76
C GLY A 29 -1.20 -5.78 -7.11
N GLU A 30 -0.96 -4.64 -7.75
CA GLU A 30 0.38 -4.15 -8.07
C GLU A 30 0.57 -2.70 -7.65
N TYR A 31 1.76 -2.42 -7.10
CA TYR A 31 2.19 -1.09 -6.69
C TYR A 31 3.31 -0.60 -7.62
N TYR A 32 3.13 0.61 -8.11
CA TYR A 32 3.99 1.32 -9.06
C TYR A 32 4.54 2.56 -8.37
N THR A 33 5.63 2.42 -7.62
CA THR A 33 6.21 3.57 -6.92
C THR A 33 6.84 4.56 -7.90
N ALA A 34 6.66 5.86 -7.69
CA ALA A 34 7.37 6.90 -8.46
C ALA A 34 8.76 7.23 -7.87
N VAL A 35 9.00 6.82 -6.62
CA VAL A 35 10.22 7.16 -5.86
C VAL A 35 10.85 5.91 -5.26
N SER A 36 12.18 5.90 -5.13
CA SER A 36 12.89 4.86 -4.40
C SER A 36 14.24 5.36 -3.90
N SER A 37 14.67 4.84 -2.75
CA SER A 37 16.05 4.95 -2.26
C SER A 37 16.96 3.81 -2.76
N ALA A 38 16.39 2.78 -3.40
CA ALA A 38 17.16 1.68 -3.97
C ALA A 38 17.98 2.19 -5.17
N GLN A 39 19.25 1.79 -5.25
CA GLN A 39 20.12 2.09 -6.39
C GLN A 39 19.87 1.09 -7.55
N LYS A 40 18.61 0.77 -7.81
CA LYS A 40 18.15 -0.17 -8.84
C LYS A 40 16.95 0.44 -9.58
N PRO A 41 16.73 0.09 -10.86
CA PRO A 41 15.53 0.52 -11.57
C PRO A 41 14.27 0.12 -10.81
N ILE A 42 13.28 1.01 -10.77
CA ILE A 42 11.98 0.72 -10.17
C ILE A 42 11.24 -0.30 -11.03
N GLU A 43 10.60 -1.28 -10.39
CA GLU A 43 9.76 -2.28 -11.02
C GLU A 43 8.39 -2.40 -10.31
N PRO A 44 7.29 -2.64 -11.05
CA PRO A 44 5.99 -2.94 -10.48
C PRO A 44 6.07 -4.11 -9.50
N SER A 45 5.59 -3.88 -8.28
CA SER A 45 5.78 -4.80 -7.16
C SER A 45 4.43 -5.29 -6.64
N PRO A 46 4.27 -6.60 -6.34
CA PRO A 46 3.00 -7.14 -5.89
C PRO A 46 2.64 -6.59 -4.52
N LEU A 47 1.34 -6.39 -4.32
CA LEU A 47 0.77 -6.11 -3.02
C LEU A 47 -0.28 -7.17 -2.63
N LEU A 48 -0.42 -7.37 -1.33
CA LEU A 48 -1.44 -8.24 -0.73
C LEU A 48 -1.95 -7.54 0.53
N GLY A 49 -3.27 -7.50 0.70
CA GLY A 49 -3.88 -6.83 1.83
C GLY A 49 -5.29 -7.29 2.12
N SER A 50 -5.91 -6.57 3.05
CA SER A 50 -7.30 -6.74 3.41
C SER A 50 -7.94 -5.42 3.81
N GLN A 51 -9.24 -5.29 3.57
CA GLN A 51 -10.07 -4.20 4.07
C GLN A 51 -11.21 -4.75 4.93
N HIS A 52 -11.73 -3.91 5.82
CA HIS A 52 -12.98 -4.20 6.50
C HIS A 52 -14.16 -4.12 5.53
N LEU A 53 -15.19 -4.94 5.78
CA LEU A 53 -16.42 -4.99 5.01
C LEU A 53 -17.51 -4.22 5.78
N ASP A 54 -17.36 -2.91 5.84
CA ASP A 54 -18.23 -2.02 6.62
C ASP A 54 -19.46 -1.58 5.81
N GLU A 55 -20.62 -1.47 6.46
CA GLU A 55 -21.89 -1.11 5.81
C GLU A 55 -21.93 0.35 5.33
N ASP A 56 -21.15 1.23 5.97
CA ASP A 56 -21.09 2.66 5.63
C ASP A 56 -20.12 2.98 4.49
N GLY A 57 -19.34 1.98 4.06
CA GLY A 57 -18.36 2.11 2.98
C GLY A 57 -17.20 3.04 3.28
N GLN A 58 -16.78 3.18 4.54
CA GLN A 58 -15.58 3.93 4.94
C GLN A 58 -14.55 3.01 5.61
N CYS A 59 -14.23 1.92 4.91
CA CYS A 59 -13.46 0.81 5.46
C CYS A 59 -12.03 1.21 5.83
N THR A 60 -11.56 0.67 6.96
CA THR A 60 -10.12 0.63 7.25
C THR A 60 -9.47 -0.52 6.51
N PHE A 61 -8.22 -0.33 6.09
CA PHE A 61 -7.49 -1.30 5.30
C PHE A 61 -6.02 -1.36 5.68
N GLY A 62 -5.37 -2.43 5.25
CA GLY A 62 -3.93 -2.53 5.24
C GLY A 62 -3.43 -3.47 4.16
N PHE A 63 -2.23 -3.18 3.64
CA PHE A 63 -1.59 -4.03 2.64
C PHE A 63 -0.07 -3.99 2.77
N THR A 64 0.56 -5.06 2.30
CA THR A 64 2.01 -5.22 2.23
C THR A 64 2.45 -5.15 0.77
N VAL A 65 3.51 -4.39 0.49
CA VAL A 65 4.20 -4.37 -0.81
C VAL A 65 5.53 -5.08 -0.67
N ASN A 66 5.72 -6.15 -1.44
CA ASN A 66 6.99 -6.86 -1.53
C ASN A 66 7.76 -6.38 -2.77
N TRP A 67 8.79 -5.56 -2.57
CA TRP A 67 9.48 -4.87 -3.65
C TRP A 67 10.29 -5.85 -4.51
N LYS A 68 10.02 -5.91 -5.83
CA LYS A 68 10.77 -6.80 -6.74
C LYS A 68 12.21 -6.35 -6.98
N PHE A 69 12.48 -5.06 -6.81
CA PHE A 69 13.76 -4.44 -7.14
C PHE A 69 14.63 -4.14 -5.91
N SER A 70 14.23 -4.51 -4.69
CA SER A 70 15.02 -4.35 -3.47
C SER A 70 14.70 -5.46 -2.45
N ASP A 71 15.53 -5.59 -1.42
CA ASP A 71 15.30 -6.56 -0.33
C ASP A 71 14.43 -5.95 0.81
N SER A 72 13.70 -4.87 0.53
CA SER A 72 12.85 -4.18 1.51
C SER A 72 11.39 -4.64 1.41
N THR A 73 10.58 -4.27 2.40
CA THR A 73 9.12 -4.46 2.39
C THR A 73 8.46 -3.21 2.92
N ALA A 74 7.34 -2.78 2.33
CA ALA A 74 6.53 -1.70 2.88
C ALA A 74 5.18 -2.24 3.34
N VAL A 75 4.65 -1.67 4.42
CA VAL A 75 3.27 -1.88 4.84
C VAL A 75 2.55 -0.55 4.86
N PHE A 76 1.31 -0.55 4.42
CA PHE A 76 0.40 0.60 4.46
C PHE A 76 -0.79 0.23 5.34
N ALA A 77 -1.25 1.19 6.13
CA ALA A 77 -2.49 1.09 6.88
C ALA A 77 -3.23 2.41 6.78
N GLY A 78 -4.54 2.35 6.60
CA GLY A 78 -5.32 3.55 6.33
C GLY A 78 -6.81 3.36 6.44
N GLN A 79 -7.53 4.40 6.07
CA GLN A 79 -8.98 4.43 5.96
C GLN A 79 -9.38 5.14 4.68
N CYS A 80 -10.43 4.63 4.06
CA CYS A 80 -11.05 5.28 2.93
C CYS A 80 -12.19 6.20 3.37
N PHE A 81 -12.26 7.38 2.77
CA PHE A 81 -13.27 8.39 3.03
C PHE A 81 -13.93 8.81 1.72
N ALA A 82 -15.24 9.08 1.75
CA ALA A 82 -15.89 9.79 0.66
C ALA A 82 -15.43 11.25 0.69
N GLY A 83 -14.74 11.71 -0.34
CA GLY A 83 -14.28 13.10 -0.42
C GLY A 83 -15.41 14.08 -0.71
N ASP A 84 -15.21 15.35 -0.33
CA ASP A 84 -16.19 16.43 -0.50
C ASP A 84 -16.61 16.67 -1.97
N GLY A 85 -15.79 16.20 -2.93
CA GLY A 85 -16.05 16.27 -4.38
C GLY A 85 -16.72 15.03 -4.98
N GLY A 86 -17.06 14.03 -4.17
CA GLY A 86 -17.59 12.74 -4.62
C GLY A 86 -16.53 11.73 -5.09
N GLU A 87 -15.25 12.10 -5.06
CA GLU A 87 -14.13 11.18 -5.26
C GLU A 87 -13.70 10.58 -3.92
N ASP A 88 -13.53 9.26 -3.87
CA ASP A 88 -13.05 8.58 -2.67
C ASP A 88 -11.56 8.90 -2.43
N VAL A 89 -11.16 9.02 -1.17
CA VAL A 89 -9.78 9.36 -0.76
C VAL A 89 -9.27 8.33 0.23
N LEU A 90 -8.07 7.80 -0.03
CA LEU A 90 -7.36 6.93 0.91
C LEU A 90 -6.41 7.77 1.77
N GLN A 91 -6.70 7.86 3.06
CA GLN A 91 -5.76 8.41 4.04
C GLN A 91 -4.97 7.26 4.65
N SER A 92 -3.66 7.26 4.47
CA SER A 92 -2.81 6.16 4.94
C SER A 92 -1.51 6.63 5.55
N ILE A 93 -0.97 5.80 6.41
CA ILE A 93 0.43 5.83 6.85
C ILE A 93 1.13 4.59 6.31
N TRP A 94 2.45 4.66 6.23
CA TRP A 94 3.26 3.53 5.82
C TRP A 94 4.48 3.37 6.71
N LEU A 95 5.01 2.16 6.74
CA LEU A 95 6.33 1.84 7.27
C LEU A 95 7.12 1.12 6.18
N LEU A 96 8.34 1.57 5.93
CA LEU A 96 9.27 0.90 5.03
C LEU A 96 10.34 0.18 5.85
N ARG A 97 10.37 -1.14 5.74
CA ARG A 97 11.35 -2.00 6.39
C ARG A 97 12.48 -2.37 5.44
N GLU A 98 13.70 -1.97 5.78
CA GLU A 98 14.93 -2.42 5.13
C GLU A 98 15.40 -3.77 5.69
N LYS A 99 16.01 -4.57 4.82
CA LYS A 99 16.87 -5.68 5.24
C LYS A 99 18.20 -5.13 5.75
N VAL A 100 18.62 -5.59 6.92
CA VAL A 100 19.90 -5.25 7.53
C VAL A 100 20.71 -6.52 7.80
N ASP A 101 22.04 -6.38 7.81
CA ASP A 101 22.95 -7.52 7.93
C ASP A 101 22.97 -8.14 9.33
N SER A 102 22.47 -7.44 10.36
CA SER A 102 22.52 -7.90 11.74
C SER A 102 21.51 -7.21 12.67
N LEU A 103 21.17 -7.86 13.77
CA LEU A 103 20.26 -7.33 14.80
C LEU A 103 20.70 -5.97 15.39
N PRO A 104 21.99 -5.69 15.65
CA PRO A 104 22.41 -4.36 16.12
C PRO A 104 22.14 -3.23 15.12
N SER A 105 21.89 -3.54 13.84
CA SER A 105 21.53 -2.56 12.81
C SER A 105 20.02 -2.34 12.68
N ASP A 106 19.19 -3.03 13.48
CA ASP A 106 17.73 -2.98 13.39
C ASP A 106 17.15 -1.58 13.65
N TRP A 107 17.75 -0.82 14.56
CA TRP A 107 17.25 0.48 15.00
C TRP A 107 17.06 1.51 13.86
N LYS A 108 17.80 1.36 12.76
CA LYS A 108 17.77 2.25 11.59
C LYS A 108 16.98 1.66 10.42
N ALA A 109 16.40 0.47 10.57
CA ALA A 109 15.86 -0.29 9.45
C ALA A 109 14.41 0.05 9.11
N THR A 110 13.73 0.89 9.90
CA THR A 110 12.36 1.31 9.64
C THR A 110 12.31 2.81 9.40
N ARG A 111 11.69 3.20 8.27
CA ARG A 111 11.29 4.58 7.99
C ARG A 111 9.78 4.70 8.11
#